data_AF-A0A7X2BSI9-F1
#
_entry.id   AF-A0A7X2BSI9-F1
#
_cell.length_a   1.000
_cell.length_b   1.000
_cell.length_c   1.000
_cell.angle_alpha   90.00
_cell.angle_beta   90.00
_cell.angle_gamma   90.00
#
_symmetry.space_group_name_H-M   'P 1'
#
loop_
_entity.id
_entity.type
_entity.pdbx_description
1 polymer ?
#
loop_
_entity_poly.entity_id
_entity_poly.type
_entity_poly.pdbx_seq_one_letter_code
_entity_poly.pdbx_strand_id
1 'polypeptide(L)'
;MTLFVVCDISGSMADVAKPFIMRTTVMAIAQWVRLGYGRTSIRLCAWAGEAYFPDWSENQEYPPQLLACRGTSSVAALIQLLGTQPEGKVLLISDGFWSHADTKLLKQWSASLLPDTLRIIKTGADANPRLKGPDVFVTDELFAVLDGWLEDRSA
;
A
#
# COMPACT_ATOMS: atom_id res chain seq x y z
N MET A 1 -0.08 13.09 11.12
CA MET A 1 -0.91 12.32 10.16
C MET A 1 -0.50 10.86 10.19
N THR A 2 -1.41 9.93 9.84
CA THR A 2 -1.14 8.48 9.72
C THR A 2 -0.98 8.09 8.25
N LEU A 3 0.02 7.28 7.95
CA LEU A 3 0.20 6.59 6.67
C LEU A 3 -0.15 5.10 6.82
N PHE A 4 -1.24 4.68 6.18
CA PHE A 4 -1.58 3.27 6.03
C PHE A 4 -0.80 2.69 4.85
N VAL A 5 0.19 1.84 5.15
CA VAL A 5 0.96 1.12 4.12
C VAL A 5 0.29 -0.23 3.92
N VAL A 6 -0.46 -0.38 2.83
CA VAL A 6 -1.24 -1.57 2.51
C VAL A 6 -0.42 -2.48 1.61
N CYS A 7 0.00 -3.63 2.13
CA CYS A 7 0.70 -4.67 1.40
C CYS A 7 -0.30 -5.67 0.84
N ASP A 8 -0.45 -5.71 -0.47
CA ASP A 8 -1.07 -6.86 -1.13
C ASP A 8 -0.20 -8.10 -0.90
N ILE A 9 -0.76 -9.10 -0.24
CA ILE A 9 -0.14 -10.40 0.05
C ILE A 9 -0.96 -11.54 -0.59
N SER A 10 -1.66 -11.25 -1.70
CA SER A 10 -2.33 -12.27 -2.50
C SER A 10 -1.33 -13.18 -3.23
N GLY A 11 -1.83 -14.25 -3.84
CA GLY A 11 -1.00 -15.23 -4.54
C GLY A 11 -0.23 -14.65 -5.73
N SER A 12 -0.75 -13.65 -6.44
CA SER A 12 -0.03 -13.00 -7.55
C SER A 12 1.24 -12.28 -7.08
N MET A 13 1.28 -11.91 -5.81
CA MET A 13 2.42 -11.29 -5.16
C MET A 13 3.51 -12.28 -4.74
N ALA A 14 3.33 -13.60 -4.93
CA ALA A 14 4.35 -14.60 -4.59
C ALA A 14 5.48 -14.71 -5.64
N ASP A 15 5.21 -14.29 -6.87
CA ASP A 15 6.10 -14.50 -8.02
C ASP A 15 7.13 -13.35 -8.19
N VAL A 16 8.13 -13.60 -9.05
CA VAL A 16 9.06 -12.59 -9.61
C VAL A 16 9.67 -11.65 -8.56
N ALA A 17 10.05 -12.21 -7.40
CA ALA A 17 10.63 -11.47 -6.27
C ALA A 17 9.76 -10.32 -5.69
N LYS A 18 8.48 -10.23 -6.05
CA LYS A 18 7.53 -9.25 -5.51
C LYS A 18 7.48 -9.22 -3.97
N PRO A 19 7.58 -10.34 -3.22
CA PRO A 19 7.63 -10.27 -1.75
C PRO A 19 8.87 -9.53 -1.24
N PHE A 20 10.01 -9.65 -1.94
CA PHE A 20 11.24 -8.96 -1.58
C PHE A 20 11.21 -7.49 -1.99
N ILE A 21 10.58 -7.16 -3.12
CA ILE A 21 10.34 -5.77 -3.50
C ILE A 21 9.43 -5.11 -2.46
N MET A 22 8.32 -5.75 -2.10
CA MET A 22 7.40 -5.30 -1.05
C MET A 22 8.13 -5.04 0.28
N ARG A 23 8.90 -6.04 0.76
CA ARG A 23 9.73 -5.89 1.96
C ARG A 23 10.65 -4.68 1.85
N THR A 24 11.37 -4.55 0.74
CA THR A 24 12.32 -3.45 0.53
C THR A 24 11.62 -2.09 0.55
N THR A 25 10.48 -1.96 -0.14
CA THR A 25 9.66 -0.74 -0.16
C THR A 25 9.19 -0.36 1.24
N VAL A 26 8.63 -1.31 2.01
CA VAL A 26 8.15 -1.05 3.36
C VAL A 26 9.29 -0.66 4.29
N MET A 27 10.42 -1.38 4.24
CA MET A 27 11.58 -1.07 5.07
C MET A 27 12.22 0.26 4.70
N ALA A 28 12.20 0.67 3.42
CA ALA A 28 12.66 1.98 2.99
C ALA A 28 11.79 3.11 3.56
N ILE A 29 10.46 2.96 3.55
CA ILE A 29 9.53 3.91 4.19
C ILE A 29 9.79 3.97 5.70
N ALA A 30 9.93 2.81 6.35
CA ALA A 30 10.21 2.71 7.78
C ALA A 30 11.52 3.43 8.15
N GLN A 31 12.58 3.22 7.37
CA GLN A 31 13.86 3.88 7.55
C GLN A 31 13.75 5.40 7.35
N TRP A 32 13.02 5.84 6.31
CA TRP A 32 12.80 7.25 6.02
C TRP A 32 12.11 7.99 7.16
N VAL A 33 11.09 7.38 7.78
CA VAL A 33 10.45 7.92 9.00
C VAL A 33 11.40 7.90 10.19
N ARG A 34 12.09 6.78 10.44
CA ARG A 34 13.02 6.64 11.59
C ARG A 34 14.16 7.65 11.58
N LEU A 35 14.67 7.98 10.41
CA LEU A 35 15.74 8.96 10.24
C LEU A 35 15.23 10.42 10.27
N GLY A 36 13.91 10.62 10.46
CA GLY A 36 13.30 11.94 10.62
C GLY A 36 13.04 12.68 9.31
N TYR A 37 13.26 12.05 8.15
CA TYR A 37 12.92 12.61 6.85
C TYR A 37 11.41 12.63 6.60
N GLY A 38 10.70 11.65 7.17
CA GLY A 38 9.24 11.58 7.17
C GLY A 38 8.63 11.87 8.53
N ARG A 39 7.64 12.76 8.58
CA ARG A 39 6.88 13.10 9.80
C ARG A 39 5.48 12.50 9.79
N THR A 40 5.41 11.16 9.81
CA THR A 40 4.15 10.42 9.80
C THR A 40 4.22 9.20 10.73
N SER A 41 3.09 8.76 11.27
CA SER A 41 2.99 7.44 11.90
C SER A 41 2.69 6.38 10.84
N ILE A 42 3.39 5.25 10.87
CA ILE A 42 3.15 4.16 9.92
C ILE A 42 2.22 3.13 10.55
N ARG A 43 1.18 2.75 9.81
CA ARG A 43 0.31 1.61 10.12
C ARG A 43 0.42 0.62 8.97
N LEU A 44 1.19 -0.44 9.17
CA LEU A 44 1.34 -1.51 8.18
C LEU A 44 0.07 -2.35 8.15
N CYS A 45 -0.46 -2.60 6.97
CA CYS A 45 -1.66 -3.40 6.73
C CYS A 45 -1.31 -4.56 5.79
N ALA A 46 -1.63 -5.78 6.20
CA ALA A 46 -1.55 -6.96 5.36
C ALA A 46 -2.92 -7.19 4.70
N TRP A 47 -2.95 -7.36 3.38
CA TRP A 47 -4.18 -7.45 2.61
C TRP A 47 -4.17 -8.59 1.59
N ALA A 48 -5.10 -9.53 1.72
CA ALA A 48 -5.47 -10.51 0.71
C ALA A 48 -6.99 -10.75 0.80
N GLY A 49 -7.44 -11.99 1.05
CA GLY A 49 -8.86 -12.28 1.25
C GLY A 49 -9.43 -11.60 2.49
N GLU A 50 -8.56 -11.34 3.47
CA GLU A 50 -8.80 -10.56 4.68
C GLU A 50 -7.79 -9.40 4.74
N ALA A 51 -8.09 -8.39 5.56
CA ALA A 51 -7.18 -7.29 5.84
C ALA A 51 -6.97 -7.16 7.36
N TYR A 52 -5.73 -6.99 7.80
CA TYR A 52 -5.41 -6.80 9.22
C TYR A 52 -4.15 -5.97 9.43
N PHE A 53 -4.02 -5.40 10.62
CA PHE A 53 -2.79 -4.74 11.07
C PHE A 53 -1.92 -5.76 11.84
N PRO A 54 -0.78 -6.23 11.30
CA PRO A 54 0.18 -6.98 12.10
C PRO A 54 0.71 -6.15 13.27
N ASP A 55 1.12 -6.82 14.35
CA ASP A 55 1.89 -6.21 15.43
C ASP A 55 3.31 -5.90 14.93
N TRP A 56 3.48 -4.68 14.40
CA TRP A 56 4.69 -4.21 13.77
C TRP A 56 4.83 -2.69 13.94
N SER A 57 6.08 -2.24 14.04
CA SER A 57 6.50 -0.84 14.05
C SER A 57 7.71 -0.65 13.14
N GLU A 58 7.97 0.60 12.74
CA GLU A 58 9.09 0.97 11.88
C GLU A 58 10.47 0.57 12.43
N ASN A 59 10.58 0.33 13.73
CA ASN A 59 11.80 -0.10 14.41
C ASN A 59 12.06 -1.62 14.32
N GLN A 60 11.11 -2.39 13.78
CA GLN A 60 11.19 -3.84 13.64
C GLN A 60 11.49 -4.25 12.20
N GLU A 61 11.99 -5.46 12.03
CA GLU A 61 12.14 -6.08 10.71
C GLU A 61 10.77 -6.35 10.06
N TYR A 62 10.75 -6.45 8.72
CA TYR A 62 9.53 -6.77 7.99
C TYR A 62 8.90 -8.09 8.48
N PRO A 63 7.58 -8.14 8.75
CA PRO A 63 6.99 -9.33 9.35
C PRO A 63 7.06 -10.54 8.40
N PRO A 64 7.68 -11.67 8.81
CA PRO A 64 7.92 -12.80 7.93
C PRO A 64 6.64 -13.43 7.37
N GLN A 65 5.52 -13.33 8.09
CA GLN A 65 4.24 -13.85 7.65
C GLN A 65 3.67 -13.15 6.41
N LEU A 66 4.10 -11.91 6.11
CA LEU A 66 3.70 -11.19 4.90
C LEU A 66 4.43 -11.70 3.64
N LEU A 67 5.51 -12.50 3.80
CA LEU A 67 6.24 -13.10 2.66
C LEU A 67 5.53 -14.31 2.06
N ALA A 68 4.55 -14.88 2.76
CA ALA A 68 3.91 -16.15 2.39
C ALA A 68 2.82 -16.02 1.29
N CYS A 69 2.62 -14.82 0.74
CA CYS A 69 1.71 -14.43 -0.34
C CYS A 69 0.77 -15.52 -0.88
N ARG A 70 -0.54 -15.43 -0.58
CA ARG A 70 -1.53 -16.47 -0.92
C ARG A 70 -2.94 -15.95 -1.07
N GLY A 71 -3.77 -16.67 -1.83
CA GLY A 71 -5.18 -16.33 -2.04
C GLY A 71 -5.38 -15.15 -2.99
N THR A 72 -6.49 -14.44 -2.86
CA THR A 72 -6.87 -13.31 -3.73
C THR A 72 -7.19 -12.08 -2.90
N SER A 73 -6.87 -10.88 -3.39
CA SER A 73 -7.15 -9.62 -2.70
C SER A 73 -8.64 -9.28 -2.73
N SER A 74 -9.22 -8.99 -1.56
CA SER A 74 -10.63 -8.62 -1.36
C SER A 74 -10.73 -7.15 -1.01
N VAL A 75 -11.17 -6.30 -1.94
CA VAL A 75 -11.27 -4.86 -1.69
C VAL A 75 -12.31 -4.56 -0.62
N ALA A 76 -13.36 -5.38 -0.51
CA ALA A 76 -14.34 -5.27 0.56
C ALA A 76 -13.69 -5.44 1.96
N ALA A 77 -12.77 -6.40 2.11
CA ALA A 77 -12.05 -6.60 3.38
C ALA A 77 -11.15 -5.40 3.72
N LEU A 78 -10.50 -4.81 2.70
CA LEU A 78 -9.68 -3.61 2.90
C LEU A 78 -10.53 -2.42 3.37
N ILE A 79 -11.66 -2.18 2.72
CA ILE A 79 -12.59 -1.10 3.10
C ILE A 79 -13.18 -1.36 4.48
N GLN A 80 -13.46 -2.61 4.84
CA GLN A 80 -13.94 -2.95 6.17
C GLN A 80 -12.92 -2.61 7.27
N LEU A 81 -11.62 -2.81 7.00
CA LEU A 81 -10.55 -2.48 7.94
C LEU A 81 -10.26 -0.98 8.03
N LEU A 82 -10.13 -0.31 6.87
CA LEU A 82 -9.74 1.10 6.80
C LEU A 82 -10.90 2.09 6.92
N GLY A 83 -12.14 1.61 6.73
CA GLY A 83 -13.33 2.42 6.60
C GLY A 83 -13.51 3.01 5.20
N THR A 84 -14.67 3.64 5.00
CA THR A 84 -14.99 4.34 3.75
C THR A 84 -14.27 5.69 3.63
N GLN A 85 -13.78 6.23 4.74
CA GLN A 85 -12.99 7.46 4.85
C GLN A 85 -11.90 7.25 5.91
N PRO A 86 -10.73 6.70 5.53
CA PRO A 86 -9.63 6.49 6.48
C PRO A 86 -9.10 7.84 7.00
N GLU A 87 -8.80 7.89 8.31
CA GLU A 87 -8.19 9.05 8.97
C GLU A 87 -6.68 9.12 8.70
N GLY A 88 -6.30 9.25 7.42
CA GLY A 88 -4.90 9.29 6.99
C GLY A 88 -4.73 9.06 5.49
N LYS A 89 -3.47 8.97 5.06
CA LYS A 89 -3.11 8.65 3.68
C LYS A 89 -3.00 7.14 3.51
N VAL A 90 -3.35 6.62 2.33
CA VAL A 90 -3.27 5.20 2.00
C VAL A 90 -2.27 5.00 0.88
N LEU A 91 -1.19 4.27 1.15
CA LEU A 91 -0.24 3.81 0.13
C LEU A 91 -0.48 2.32 -0.12
N LEU A 92 -1.12 2.01 -1.24
CA LEU A 92 -1.39 0.64 -1.65
C LEU A 92 -0.25 0.10 -2.50
N ILE A 93 0.36 -1.00 -2.10
CA ILE A 93 1.44 -1.65 -2.85
C ILE A 93 0.90 -2.98 -3.40
N SER A 94 0.86 -3.14 -4.72
CA SER A 94 0.27 -4.31 -5.38
C SER A 94 0.76 -4.45 -6.82
N ASP A 95 0.65 -5.65 -7.39
CA ASP A 95 0.84 -5.88 -8.82
C ASP A 95 -0.42 -5.58 -9.65
N GLY A 96 -1.56 -5.32 -9.01
CA GLY A 96 -2.80 -4.89 -9.65
C GLY A 96 -3.61 -5.99 -10.33
N PHE A 97 -3.31 -7.26 -10.11
CA PHE A 97 -4.10 -8.38 -10.64
C PHE A 97 -5.30 -8.71 -9.74
N TRP A 98 -6.28 -7.82 -9.73
CA TRP A 98 -7.53 -8.03 -9.00
C TRP A 98 -8.64 -8.59 -9.89
N SER A 99 -9.66 -9.16 -9.25
CA SER A 99 -10.89 -9.53 -9.94
C SER A 99 -11.54 -8.30 -10.60
N HIS A 100 -12.42 -8.53 -11.59
CA HIS A 100 -13.17 -7.43 -12.21
C HIS A 100 -14.07 -6.71 -11.18
N ALA A 101 -14.66 -7.47 -10.24
CA ALA A 101 -15.51 -6.92 -9.20
C ALA A 101 -14.70 -6.04 -8.23
N ASP A 102 -13.54 -6.51 -7.77
CA ASP A 102 -12.63 -5.77 -6.91
C ASP A 102 -12.06 -4.54 -7.60
N THR A 103 -11.71 -4.64 -8.88
CA THR A 103 -11.26 -3.48 -9.67
C THR A 103 -12.34 -2.39 -9.72
N LYS A 104 -13.60 -2.77 -9.91
CA LYS A 104 -14.73 -1.82 -9.91
C LYS A 104 -14.94 -1.22 -8.52
N LEU A 105 -14.89 -2.05 -7.48
CA LEU A 105 -15.09 -1.61 -6.10
C LEU A 105 -13.97 -0.67 -5.64
N LEU A 106 -12.70 -0.96 -5.98
CA LEU A 106 -11.57 -0.11 -5.65
C LEU A 106 -11.69 1.26 -6.31
N LYS A 107 -12.11 1.31 -7.58
CA LYS A 107 -12.38 2.58 -8.29
C LYS A 107 -13.50 3.38 -7.65
N GLN A 108 -14.56 2.71 -7.18
CA GLN A 108 -15.67 3.38 -6.49
C GLN A 108 -15.23 3.94 -5.14
N TRP A 109 -14.46 3.16 -4.37
CA TRP A 109 -13.89 3.61 -3.11
C TRP A 109 -12.90 4.76 -3.32
N SER A 110 -11.95 4.64 -4.25
CA SER A 110 -10.99 5.71 -4.54
C SER A 110 -11.67 7.02 -4.96
N ALA A 111 -12.77 6.94 -5.72
CA ALA A 111 -13.54 8.10 -6.15
C ALA A 111 -14.36 8.75 -5.02
N SER A 112 -14.61 8.04 -3.91
CA SER A 112 -15.31 8.61 -2.75
C SER A 112 -14.36 9.21 -1.72
N LEU A 113 -13.06 8.90 -1.77
CA LEU A 113 -12.04 9.47 -0.89
C LEU A 113 -11.84 10.96 -1.17
N LEU A 114 -11.37 11.69 -0.16
CA LEU A 114 -10.86 13.05 -0.37
C LEU A 114 -9.73 13.03 -1.41
N PRO A 115 -9.57 14.08 -2.23
CA PRO A 115 -8.48 14.16 -3.20
C PRO A 115 -7.12 13.88 -2.56
N ASP A 116 -6.24 13.21 -3.31
CA ASP A 116 -4.86 12.90 -2.88
C ASP A 116 -4.79 12.04 -1.60
N THR A 117 -5.83 11.27 -1.26
CA THR A 117 -5.82 10.32 -0.11
C THR A 117 -5.13 9.01 -0.41
N LEU A 118 -5.30 8.46 -1.63
CA LEU A 118 -4.81 7.15 -2.04
C LEU A 118 -3.74 7.32 -3.12
N ARG A 119 -2.58 6.68 -2.92
CA ARG A 119 -1.59 6.43 -3.99
C ARG A 119 -1.32 4.93 -4.08
N ILE A 120 -1.03 4.47 -5.29
CA ILE A 120 -0.76 3.06 -5.57
C ILE A 120 0.67 2.93 -6.09
N ILE A 121 1.50 2.12 -5.43
CA ILE A 121 2.78 1.69 -5.98
C ILE A 121 2.59 0.33 -6.65
N LYS A 122 2.80 0.32 -7.95
CA LYS A 122 2.81 -0.87 -8.77
C LYS A 122 4.12 -1.64 -8.54
N THR A 123 4.00 -2.91 -8.18
CA THR A 123 5.14 -3.76 -7.79
C THR A 123 5.26 -5.00 -8.66
N GLY A 124 6.46 -5.26 -9.17
CA GLY A 124 6.78 -6.40 -10.04
C GLY A 124 6.89 -5.99 -11.51
N ALA A 125 7.83 -6.60 -12.24
CA ALA A 125 8.07 -6.33 -13.66
C ALA A 125 6.90 -6.81 -14.54
N ASP A 126 6.17 -7.81 -14.07
CA ASP A 126 5.00 -8.44 -14.69
C ASP A 126 3.68 -7.82 -14.21
N ALA A 127 3.71 -6.78 -13.38
CA ALA A 127 2.52 -6.17 -12.81
C ALA A 127 1.55 -5.66 -13.88
N ASN A 128 0.25 -5.72 -13.57
CA ASN A 128 -0.85 -5.52 -14.50
C ASN A 128 -0.66 -4.25 -15.36
N PRO A 129 -0.44 -4.37 -16.68
CA PRO A 129 -0.18 -3.22 -17.55
C PRO A 129 -1.39 -2.28 -17.67
N ARG A 130 -2.58 -2.73 -17.25
CA ARG A 130 -3.79 -1.92 -17.22
C ARG A 130 -3.95 -1.11 -15.93
N LEU A 131 -3.17 -1.39 -14.90
CA LEU A 131 -3.11 -0.56 -13.69
C LEU A 131 -2.31 0.71 -14.02
N LYS A 132 -3.03 1.81 -14.24
CA LYS A 132 -2.50 3.12 -14.61
C LYS A 132 -3.47 4.22 -14.16
N GLY A 133 -2.94 5.42 -13.98
CA GLY A 133 -3.69 6.59 -13.52
C GLY A 133 -2.75 7.63 -12.91
N PRO A 134 -3.24 8.83 -12.59
CA PRO A 134 -2.43 9.88 -11.97
C PRO A 134 -1.92 9.51 -10.57
N ASP A 135 -2.62 8.61 -9.87
CA ASP A 135 -2.26 8.14 -8.53
C ASP A 135 -1.55 6.77 -8.53
N VAL A 136 -1.10 6.30 -9.71
CA VAL A 136 -0.39 5.03 -9.87
C VAL A 136 1.06 5.30 -10.25
N PHE A 137 1.98 4.80 -9.43
CA PHE A 137 3.41 5.02 -9.51
C PHE A 137 4.16 3.69 -9.56
N VAL A 138 5.45 3.72 -9.87
CA VAL A 138 6.33 2.55 -9.79
C VAL A 138 7.21 2.60 -8.55
N THR A 139 7.80 1.46 -8.19
CA THR A 139 8.60 1.35 -6.95
C THR A 139 9.82 2.29 -6.96
N ASP A 140 10.40 2.54 -8.13
CA ASP A 140 11.56 3.43 -8.31
C ASP A 140 11.25 4.90 -7.98
N GLU A 141 9.97 5.27 -8.01
CA GLU A 141 9.49 6.63 -7.71
C GLU A 141 9.16 6.82 -6.22
N LEU A 142 9.38 5.80 -5.37
CA LEU A 142 8.91 5.75 -3.97
C LEU A 142 9.10 7.08 -3.23
N PHE A 143 10.30 7.65 -3.20
CA PHE A 143 10.53 8.87 -2.43
C PHE A 143 9.90 10.12 -3.06
N ALA A 144 9.80 10.18 -4.40
CA ALA A 144 9.05 11.23 -5.07
C ALA A 144 7.53 11.11 -4.78
N VAL A 145 7.04 9.89 -4.58
CA VAL A 145 5.65 9.62 -4.17
C VAL A 145 5.39 10.02 -2.72
N LEU A 146 6.38 10.00 -1.83
CA LEU A 146 6.22 10.41 -0.44
C LEU A 146 6.42 11.92 -0.25
N ASP A 147 7.29 12.52 -1.06
CA ASP A 147 7.66 13.93 -0.99
C ASP A 147 6.46 14.88 -1.17
N GLY A 148 6.33 15.85 -0.27
CA GLY A 148 5.21 16.81 -0.22
C GLY A 148 3.80 16.22 -0.04
N TRP A 149 3.65 14.88 -0.02
CA TRP A 149 2.36 14.19 0.18
C TRP A 149 2.03 14.00 1.64
N LEU A 150 3.06 13.70 2.43
CA LEU A 150 2.94 13.39 3.85
C LEU A 150 3.27 14.58 4.77
N GLU A 151 3.62 15.71 4.17
CA GLU A 151 3.80 16.97 4.87
C GLU A 151 2.43 17.58 5.16
N ASP A 152 2.19 17.97 6.41
CA ASP A 152 1.02 18.79 6.73
C ASP A 152 1.10 20.04 5.86
N ARG A 153 0.15 20.22 4.94
CA ARG A 153 -0.10 21.51 4.29
C ARG A 153 -0.76 22.45 5.31
N SER A 154 -0.04 22.73 6.39
CA SER A 154 -0.30 23.88 7.25
C SER A 154 0.45 25.06 6.64
N ALA A 155 -0.20 25.73 5.70
CA ALA A 155 0.12 27.10 5.33
C ALA A 155 -1.04 27.99 5.81
#